data_AF-A0A1Q8G390-F1
#
_entry.id   AF-A0A1Q8G390-F1
#
_cell.length_a   1.000
_cell.length_b   1.000
_cell.length_c   1.000
_cell.angle_alpha   90.00
_cell.angle_beta   90.00
_cell.angle_gamma   90.00
#
_symmetry.space_group_name_H-M   'P 1'
#
loop_
_entity.id
_entity.type
_entity.pdbx_description
1 polymer ?
#
loop_
_entity_poly.entity_id
_entity_poly.type
_entity_poly.pdbx_seq_one_letter_code
_entity_poly.pdbx_strand_id
1 'polypeptide(L)'
;MSAQENQIALFDITDAPDPRDAYFKTLDILSYDHYLVMHSGGKDSVSSFLWLLEQGVPRSKIEIFHHRVDGAPDEPRVFDWPVTDAYMKAFADAFNVPLYFSWKIGGIAGEMHRQNARTAPTSFEIPGGKVITTGGTRGEERTRLMFPAATANMTTRFCSAVFRTH
;
A
#
# COMPACT_ATOMS: atom_id res chain seq x y z
N MET A 1 42.24 25.21 -20.94
CA MET A 1 40.84 25.05 -20.48
C MET A 1 40.66 23.58 -20.13
N SER A 2 40.71 23.25 -18.84
CA SER A 2 40.63 21.87 -18.36
C SER A 2 39.19 21.36 -18.45
N ALA A 3 39.02 20.07 -18.71
CA ALA A 3 37.74 19.37 -18.87
C ALA A 3 36.91 19.27 -17.58
N GLN A 4 37.07 20.19 -16.63
CA GLN A 4 36.44 20.19 -15.31
C GLN A 4 35.14 21.00 -15.25
N GLU A 5 34.79 21.75 -16.29
CA GLU A 5 33.59 22.63 -16.30
C GLU A 5 32.31 21.96 -16.83
N ASN A 6 32.35 20.72 -17.33
CA ASN A 6 31.21 20.09 -18.01
C ASN A 6 30.45 19.03 -17.20
N GLN A 7 30.76 18.85 -15.92
CA GLN A 7 29.95 17.99 -15.07
C GLN A 7 28.80 18.82 -14.50
N ILE A 8 27.69 18.86 -15.25
CA ILE A 8 26.39 19.31 -14.73
C ILE A 8 26.22 18.68 -13.35
N ALA A 9 26.00 19.51 -12.33
CA ALA A 9 25.80 19.06 -10.98
C ALA A 9 24.49 18.26 -10.91
N LEU A 10 24.59 16.95 -11.18
CA LEU A 10 23.47 16.01 -11.32
C LEU A 10 22.60 15.91 -10.04
N PHE A 11 23.07 16.50 -8.94
CA PHE A 11 22.42 16.54 -7.64
C PHE A 11 22.30 17.96 -7.06
N ASP A 12 22.51 19.00 -7.88
CA ASP A 12 22.18 20.36 -7.44
C ASP A 12 20.66 20.54 -7.50
N ILE A 13 20.04 20.42 -6.34
CA ILE A 13 18.59 20.49 -6.14
C ILE A 13 18.10 21.95 -6.17
N THR A 14 19.01 22.93 -6.37
CA THR A 14 18.68 24.36 -6.39
C THR A 14 18.35 24.89 -7.78
N ASP A 15 18.72 24.15 -8.84
CA ASP A 15 18.60 24.60 -10.23
C ASP A 15 17.21 24.36 -10.86
N ALA A 16 16.32 23.62 -10.20
CA ALA A 16 14.96 23.38 -10.68
C ALA A 16 13.93 23.70 -9.59
N PRO A 17 12.87 24.46 -9.89
CA PRO A 17 11.75 24.61 -8.96
C PRO A 17 11.22 23.22 -8.62
N ASP A 18 10.91 23.01 -7.35
CA ASP A 18 10.40 21.73 -6.92
C ASP A 18 9.11 21.43 -7.70
N PRO A 19 9.02 20.30 -8.44
CA PRO A 19 7.81 19.97 -9.19
C PRO A 19 6.57 19.89 -8.30
N ARG A 20 6.75 19.77 -6.98
CA ARG A 20 5.70 19.84 -5.96
C ARG A 20 5.09 21.25 -5.84
N ASP A 21 5.84 22.32 -6.05
CA ASP A 21 5.39 23.71 -5.86
C ASP A 21 4.18 24.07 -6.75
N ALA A 22 4.07 23.43 -7.92
CA ALA A 22 2.93 23.60 -8.82
C ALA A 22 1.60 23.10 -8.23
N TYR A 23 1.65 22.14 -7.31
CA TYR A 23 0.48 21.47 -6.74
C TYR A 23 0.21 21.84 -5.28
N PHE A 24 1.25 22.18 -4.50
CA PHE A 24 1.10 22.49 -3.08
C PHE A 24 0.75 23.95 -2.77
N LYS A 25 0.91 24.88 -3.73
CA LYS A 25 0.62 26.31 -3.50
C LYS A 25 -0.81 26.61 -3.03
N THR A 26 -1.76 25.73 -3.29
CA THR A 26 -3.18 25.92 -2.96
C THR A 26 -3.72 24.92 -1.95
N LEU A 27 -2.92 23.93 -1.55
CA LEU A 27 -3.37 22.87 -0.65
C LEU A 27 -3.00 23.23 0.79
N ASP A 28 -4.01 23.59 1.59
CA ASP A 28 -3.86 23.61 3.05
C ASP A 28 -3.88 22.17 3.56
N ILE A 29 -2.70 21.60 3.75
CA ILE A 29 -2.57 20.24 4.25
C ILE A 29 -3.19 20.07 5.63
N LEU A 30 -3.22 21.09 6.48
CA LEU A 30 -3.69 20.95 7.87
C LEU A 30 -5.22 20.95 7.99
N SER A 31 -5.93 21.23 6.90
CA SER A 31 -7.39 21.32 6.85
C SER A 31 -8.12 19.98 7.03
N TYR A 32 -7.44 18.85 6.83
CA TYR A 32 -8.09 17.53 6.95
C TYR A 32 -8.26 17.10 8.41
N ASP A 33 -9.37 16.41 8.68
CA ASP A 33 -9.66 15.79 9.97
C ASP A 33 -8.90 14.47 10.16
N HIS A 34 -8.72 13.70 9.08
CA HIS A 34 -8.07 12.39 9.09
C HIS A 34 -7.11 12.23 7.92
N TYR A 35 -6.00 11.52 8.15
CA TYR A 35 -4.99 11.18 7.15
C TYR A 35 -4.77 9.67 7.16
N LEU A 36 -5.18 9.02 6.08
CA LEU A 36 -5.06 7.58 5.91
C LEU A 36 -3.78 7.28 5.12
N VAL A 37 -2.80 6.67 5.77
CA VAL A 37 -1.53 6.30 5.13
C VAL A 37 -1.56 4.83 4.76
N MET A 38 -1.64 4.55 3.46
CA MET A 38 -1.48 3.20 2.91
C MET A 38 -0.01 2.80 3.01
N HIS A 39 0.33 2.04 4.05
CA HIS A 39 1.71 1.81 4.43
C HIS A 39 2.15 0.39 4.09
N SER A 40 3.03 0.24 3.10
CA SER A 40 3.55 -1.06 2.68
C SER A 40 4.71 -1.57 3.55
N GLY A 41 5.27 -0.70 4.39
CA GLY A 41 6.50 -0.95 5.12
C GLY A 41 7.76 -0.61 4.32
N GLY A 42 7.61 -0.15 3.07
CA GLY A 42 8.71 0.31 2.23
C GLY A 42 9.08 1.77 2.48
N LYS A 43 10.24 2.18 1.93
CA LYS A 43 10.78 3.54 2.06
C LYS A 43 9.78 4.64 1.68
N ASP A 44 9.00 4.43 0.63
CA ASP A 44 8.14 5.48 0.08
C ASP A 44 6.94 5.75 0.99
N SER A 45 6.30 4.70 1.53
CA SER A 45 5.23 4.86 2.51
C SER A 45 5.73 5.44 3.84
N VAL A 46 6.95 5.08 4.26
CA VAL A 46 7.60 5.66 5.44
C VAL A 46 7.84 7.15 5.21
N SER A 47 8.40 7.52 4.06
CA SER A 47 8.62 8.92 3.69
C SER A 47 7.32 9.71 3.64
N SER A 48 6.23 9.15 3.11
CA SER A 48 4.92 9.81 3.13
C SER A 48 4.42 10.08 4.55
N PHE A 49 4.56 9.12 5.46
CA PHE A 49 4.20 9.30 6.87
C PHE A 49 5.05 10.38 7.56
N LEU A 50 6.38 10.29 7.40
CA LEU A 50 7.30 11.27 8.01
C LEU A 50 7.09 12.67 7.47
N TRP A 51 6.80 12.80 6.18
CA TRP A 51 6.48 14.08 5.57
C TRP A 51 5.24 14.73 6.19
N LEU A 52 4.18 13.98 6.52
CA LEU A 52 3.02 14.52 7.25
C LEU A 52 3.43 15.11 8.61
N LEU A 53 4.34 14.44 9.33
CA LEU A 53 4.85 14.93 10.60
C LEU A 53 5.67 16.22 10.42
N GLU A 54 6.49 16.30 9.37
CA GLU A 54 7.25 17.51 9.03
C GLU A 54 6.34 18.70 8.68
N GLN A 55 5.18 18.44 8.06
CA GLN A 55 4.17 19.47 7.78
C GLN A 55 3.38 19.90 9.03
N GLY A 56 3.61 19.28 10.20
CA GLY A 56 2.94 19.62 11.45
C GLY A 56 1.59 18.92 11.65
N VAL A 57 1.28 17.88 10.88
CA VAL A 57 0.04 17.10 11.06
C VAL A 57 0.06 16.39 12.42
N PRO A 58 -0.96 16.59 13.28
CA PRO A 58 -1.04 15.88 14.55
C PRO A 58 -1.17 14.37 14.36
N ARG A 59 -0.37 13.60 15.09
CA ARG A 59 -0.39 12.12 15.06
C ARG A 59 -1.78 11.53 15.35
N SER A 60 -2.57 12.20 16.18
CA SER A 60 -3.94 11.81 16.51
C SER A 60 -4.91 11.83 15.32
N LYS A 61 -4.53 12.49 14.21
CA LYS A 61 -5.29 12.52 12.96
C LYS A 61 -4.78 11.50 11.94
N ILE A 62 -3.65 10.84 12.19
CA ILE A 62 -3.01 9.92 11.24
C ILE A 62 -3.35 8.48 11.61
N GLU A 63 -3.77 7.70 10.61
CA GLU A 63 -4.04 6.28 10.75
C GLU A 63 -3.28 5.50 9.67
N ILE A 64 -2.69 4.37 10.06
CA ILE A 64 -1.94 3.51 9.16
C ILE A 64 -2.80 2.33 8.73
N PHE A 65 -2.82 2.07 7.42
CA PHE A 65 -3.50 0.93 6.83
C PHE A 65 -2.50 0.08 6.06
N HIS A 66 -2.39 -1.20 6.44
CA HIS A 66 -1.55 -2.17 5.77
C HIS A 66 -2.40 -3.25 5.09
N HIS A 67 -2.21 -3.42 3.78
CA HIS A 67 -2.82 -4.52 3.03
C HIS A 67 -1.87 -5.72 3.04
N ARG A 68 -2.24 -6.80 3.74
CA ARG A 68 -1.50 -8.07 3.65
C ARG A 68 -1.82 -8.70 2.31
N VAL A 69 -0.86 -8.65 1.40
CA VAL A 69 -1.02 -9.17 0.04
C VAL A 69 -1.05 -10.69 0.01
N ASP A 70 -0.41 -11.32 0.98
CA ASP A 70 -0.35 -12.78 1.11
C ASP A 70 -1.55 -13.39 1.83
N GLY A 71 -2.46 -12.57 2.36
CA GLY A 71 -3.67 -13.03 3.04
C GLY A 71 -3.58 -12.94 4.57
N ALA A 72 -4.27 -13.84 5.26
CA ALA A 72 -4.36 -13.83 6.73
C ALA A 72 -2.98 -14.09 7.40
N PRO A 73 -2.79 -13.77 8.70
CA PRO A 73 -1.55 -14.05 9.44
C PRO A 73 -1.02 -15.47 9.34
N ASP A 74 -1.92 -16.45 9.30
CA ASP A 74 -1.66 -17.88 9.25
C ASP A 74 -1.44 -18.43 7.83
N GLU A 75 -1.62 -17.59 6.80
CA GLU A 75 -1.42 -17.97 5.41
C GLU A 75 0.06 -17.85 4.99
N PRO A 76 0.55 -18.73 4.09
CA PRO A 76 1.94 -18.69 3.63
C PRO A 76 2.32 -17.34 3.03
N ARG A 77 3.49 -16.82 3.41
CA ARG A 77 4.06 -15.62 2.81
C ARG A 77 4.70 -15.94 1.46
N VAL A 78 4.36 -15.15 0.45
CA VAL A 78 4.81 -15.31 -0.94
C VAL A 78 5.44 -14.01 -1.43
N PHE A 79 4.83 -12.87 -1.12
CA PHE A 79 5.30 -11.54 -1.52
C PHE A 79 5.83 -10.71 -0.35
N ASP A 80 5.18 -10.78 0.81
CA ASP A 80 5.61 -10.07 2.00
C ASP A 80 6.80 -10.77 2.66
N TRP A 81 7.69 -9.98 3.25
CA TRP A 81 8.73 -10.53 4.13
C TRP A 81 8.08 -11.08 5.40
N PRO A 82 8.61 -12.17 5.99
CA PRO A 82 8.07 -12.73 7.24
C PRO A 82 7.99 -11.71 8.39
N VAL A 83 8.83 -10.68 8.36
CA VAL A 83 8.89 -9.63 9.38
C VAL A 83 7.88 -8.49 9.15
N THR A 84 7.23 -8.38 7.99
CA THR A 84 6.43 -7.20 7.61
C THR A 84 5.38 -6.85 8.67
N ASP A 85 4.60 -7.82 9.16
CA ASP A 85 3.59 -7.59 10.19
C ASP A 85 4.18 -7.07 11.50
N ALA A 86 5.32 -7.62 11.93
CA ALA A 86 6.01 -7.19 13.15
C ALA A 86 6.62 -5.79 12.98
N TYR A 87 7.19 -5.50 11.82
CA TYR A 87 7.71 -4.19 11.48
C TYR A 87 6.60 -3.12 11.47
N MET A 88 5.46 -3.43 10.85
CA MET A 88 4.31 -2.53 10.82
C MET A 88 3.80 -2.19 12.23
N LYS A 89 3.68 -3.20 13.10
CA LYS A 89 3.29 -3.00 14.50
C LYS A 89 4.31 -2.13 15.25
N ALA A 90 5.59 -2.48 15.18
CA ALA A 90 6.65 -1.71 15.83
C ALA A 90 6.70 -0.26 15.34
N PHE A 91 6.48 -0.02 14.04
CA PHE A 91 6.40 1.31 13.47
C PHE A 91 5.22 2.11 14.04
N ALA A 92 4.01 1.53 14.01
CA ALA A 92 2.82 2.17 14.55
C ALA A 92 2.94 2.48 16.05
N ASP A 93 3.50 1.55 16.82
CA ASP A 93 3.76 1.69 18.26
C ASP A 93 4.78 2.82 18.53
N ALA A 94 5.85 2.89 17.75
CA ALA A 94 6.89 3.91 17.91
C ALA A 94 6.36 5.34 17.71
N PHE A 95 5.38 5.51 16.83
CA PHE A 95 4.73 6.81 16.58
C PHE A 95 3.42 6.99 17.35
N ASN A 96 2.95 5.95 18.07
CA ASN A 96 1.68 5.93 18.79
C ASN A 96 0.49 6.33 17.89
N VAL A 97 0.37 5.65 16.73
CA VAL A 97 -0.70 5.84 15.75
C VAL A 97 -1.48 4.54 15.53
N PRO A 98 -2.79 4.59 15.21
CA PRO A 98 -3.56 3.39 14.90
C PRO A 98 -3.03 2.64 13.67
N LEU A 99 -3.06 1.32 13.72
CA LEU A 99 -2.72 0.42 12.62
C LEU A 99 -3.87 -0.54 12.37
N TYR A 100 -4.29 -0.63 11.10
CA TYR A 100 -5.32 -1.55 10.65
C TYR A 100 -4.80 -2.44 9.54
N PHE A 101 -5.06 -3.74 9.66
CA PHE A 101 -4.77 -4.71 8.62
C PHE A 101 -6.01 -5.02 7.78
N SER A 102 -5.79 -5.26 6.50
CA SER A 102 -6.80 -5.84 5.61
C SER A 102 -6.17 -6.82 4.64
N TRP A 103 -6.93 -7.81 4.21
CA TRP A 103 -6.44 -8.90 3.38
C TRP A 103 -7.57 -9.59 2.64
N LYS A 104 -7.21 -10.22 1.52
CA LYS A 104 -8.09 -11.18 0.85
C LYS A 104 -7.85 -12.56 1.44
N ILE A 105 -8.90 -13.36 1.66
CA ILE A 105 -8.71 -14.76 2.08
C ILE A 105 -8.02 -15.53 0.96
N GLY A 106 -6.96 -16.27 1.29
CA GLY A 106 -6.07 -16.92 0.33
C GLY A 106 -5.06 -15.96 -0.33
N GLY A 107 -5.05 -14.69 0.06
CA GLY A 107 -4.17 -13.67 -0.50
C GLY A 107 -4.27 -13.51 -2.01
N ILE A 108 -3.24 -12.88 -2.57
CA ILE A 108 -3.10 -12.72 -4.01
C ILE A 108 -2.85 -14.07 -4.68
N ALA A 109 -2.06 -14.95 -4.05
CA ALA A 109 -1.74 -16.27 -4.58
C ALA A 109 -2.98 -17.17 -4.76
N GLY A 110 -3.92 -17.14 -3.82
CA GLY A 110 -5.16 -17.91 -3.90
C GLY A 110 -6.04 -17.46 -5.07
N GLU A 111 -6.12 -16.16 -5.32
CA GLU A 111 -6.86 -15.64 -6.48
C GLU A 111 -6.14 -15.93 -7.81
N MET A 112 -4.80 -15.98 -7.83
CA MET A 112 -4.04 -16.42 -9.01
C MET A 112 -4.35 -17.85 -9.41
N HIS A 113 -4.44 -18.75 -8.42
CA HIS A 113 -4.67 -20.17 -8.58
C HIS A 113 -6.16 -20.56 -8.52
N ARG A 114 -7.06 -19.57 -8.47
CA ARG A 114 -8.50 -19.82 -8.37
C ARG A 114 -8.98 -20.62 -9.57
N GLN A 115 -9.64 -21.74 -9.29
CA GLN A 115 -10.20 -22.64 -10.28
C GLN A 115 -11.63 -23.02 -9.88
N ASN A 116 -12.58 -22.80 -10.79
CA ASN A 116 -14.01 -23.11 -10.62
C ASN A 116 -14.56 -22.71 -9.24
N ALA A 117 -14.20 -21.50 -8.80
CA ALA A 117 -14.60 -20.99 -7.50
C ALA A 117 -14.97 -19.52 -7.61
N ARG A 118 -15.72 -19.00 -6.64
CA ARG A 118 -15.99 -17.56 -6.53
C ARG A 118 -14.74 -16.81 -6.04
N THR A 119 -14.67 -15.53 -6.34
CA THR A 119 -13.66 -14.62 -5.80
C THR A 119 -13.67 -14.69 -4.28
N ALA A 120 -12.52 -14.91 -3.64
CA ALA A 120 -12.46 -15.02 -2.18
C ALA A 120 -12.89 -13.71 -1.47
N PRO A 121 -13.50 -13.80 -0.27
CA PRO A 121 -13.90 -12.63 0.48
C PRO A 121 -12.69 -11.81 0.96
N THR A 122 -12.96 -10.56 1.33
CA THR A 122 -11.97 -9.62 1.90
C THR A 122 -12.29 -9.40 3.37
N SER A 123 -11.25 -9.42 4.19
CA SER A 123 -11.31 -9.12 5.62
C SER A 123 -10.55 -7.84 5.93
N PHE A 124 -11.03 -7.05 6.88
CA PHE A 124 -10.35 -5.85 7.36
C PHE A 124 -10.66 -5.59 8.82
N GLU A 125 -9.69 -5.00 9.51
CA GLU A 125 -9.82 -4.56 10.89
C GLU A 125 -10.54 -3.21 10.96
N ILE A 126 -11.33 -3.04 12.02
CA ILE A 126 -12.00 -1.78 12.35
C ILE A 126 -11.54 -1.28 13.73
N PRO A 127 -11.78 0.00 14.06
CA PRO A 127 -11.56 0.51 15.41
C PRO A 127 -12.18 -0.41 16.47
N GLY A 128 -11.41 -0.70 17.53
CA GLY A 128 -11.79 -1.67 18.56
C GLY A 128 -11.31 -3.10 18.31
N GLY A 129 -10.52 -3.34 17.25
CA GLY A 129 -9.84 -4.62 17.01
C GLY A 129 -10.76 -5.73 16.47
N LYS A 130 -11.98 -5.39 16.07
CA LYS A 130 -12.89 -6.34 15.41
C LYS A 130 -12.46 -6.50 13.94
N VAL A 131 -12.60 -7.72 13.43
CA VAL A 131 -12.41 -8.02 12.01
C VAL A 131 -13.79 -8.15 11.34
N ILE A 132 -13.97 -7.48 10.21
CA ILE A 132 -15.14 -7.61 9.34
C ILE A 132 -14.72 -8.35 8.07
N THR A 133 -15.51 -9.33 7.66
CA THR A 133 -15.31 -10.06 6.40
C THR A 133 -16.52 -9.82 5.50
N THR A 134 -16.27 -9.48 4.24
CA THR A 134 -17.31 -9.19 3.23
C THR A 134 -16.95 -9.76 1.86
N GLY A 135 -17.95 -9.95 1.00
CA GLY A 135 -17.79 -10.53 -0.33
C GLY A 135 -17.79 -12.07 -0.34
N GLY A 136 -17.35 -12.67 -1.45
CA GLY A 136 -17.26 -14.14 -1.60
C GLY A 136 -18.56 -14.90 -1.87
N THR A 137 -19.71 -14.27 -1.62
CA THR A 137 -21.03 -14.94 -1.73
C THR A 137 -21.74 -14.69 -3.06
N ARG A 138 -21.34 -13.67 -3.82
CA ARG A 138 -21.98 -13.25 -5.08
C ARG A 138 -21.06 -13.51 -6.29
N GLY A 139 -21.68 -13.65 -7.46
CA GLY A 139 -21.00 -13.84 -8.73
C GLY A 139 -20.89 -15.31 -9.16
N GLU A 140 -20.54 -15.49 -10.43
CA GLU A 140 -20.31 -16.80 -11.03
C GLU A 140 -18.98 -17.39 -10.59
N GLU A 141 -18.94 -18.71 -10.49
CA GLU A 141 -17.69 -19.45 -10.36
C GLU A 141 -16.90 -19.31 -11.65
N ARG A 142 -15.64 -18.89 -11.53
CA ARG A 142 -14.75 -18.70 -12.66
C ARG A 142 -13.37 -19.23 -12.33
N THR A 143 -12.64 -19.55 -13.38
CA THR A 143 -11.25 -19.98 -13.31
C THR A 143 -10.36 -18.83 -13.76
N ARG A 144 -9.31 -18.57 -12.99
CA ARG A 144 -8.28 -17.58 -13.32
C ARG A 144 -7.01 -18.25 -13.83
N LEU A 145 -6.35 -19.07 -13.00
CA LEU A 145 -5.11 -19.78 -13.33
C LEU A 145 -4.11 -18.92 -14.12
N MET A 146 -3.86 -17.70 -13.63
CA MET A 146 -3.10 -16.69 -14.37
C MET A 146 -1.59 -16.83 -14.21
N PHE A 147 -1.11 -17.88 -13.54
CA PHE A 147 0.30 -18.14 -13.32
C PHE A 147 0.82 -19.25 -14.25
N PRO A 148 1.93 -19.03 -14.99
CA PRO A 148 2.71 -17.79 -15.10
C PRO A 148 2.08 -16.76 -16.04
N ALA A 149 2.08 -15.47 -15.64
CA ALA A 149 1.47 -14.38 -16.40
C ALA A 149 2.39 -13.82 -17.50
N ALA A 150 2.76 -14.63 -18.50
CA ALA A 150 3.65 -14.22 -19.59
C ALA A 150 2.88 -13.64 -20.80
N THR A 151 2.16 -12.54 -20.62
CA THR A 151 1.47 -11.85 -21.74
C THR A 151 1.69 -10.34 -21.70
N ALA A 152 1.75 -9.67 -22.85
CA ALA A 152 1.93 -8.22 -22.95
C ALA A 152 0.66 -7.42 -22.58
N ASN A 153 -0.53 -8.03 -22.71
CA ASN A 153 -1.80 -7.36 -22.52
C ASN A 153 -2.16 -7.21 -21.03
N MET A 154 -2.33 -5.96 -20.58
CA MET A 154 -2.63 -5.63 -19.17
C MET A 154 -4.01 -6.12 -18.69
N THR A 155 -5.00 -6.30 -19.57
CA THR A 155 -6.31 -6.84 -19.17
C THR A 155 -6.27 -8.35 -18.90
N THR A 156 -5.28 -9.03 -19.46
CA THR A 156 -4.97 -10.44 -19.24
C THR A 156 -3.73 -10.64 -18.37
N ARG A 157 -3.21 -9.58 -17.74
CA ARG A 157 -2.12 -9.69 -16.77
C ARG A 157 -2.67 -9.87 -15.37
N PHE A 158 -1.79 -10.39 -14.52
CA PHE A 158 -1.99 -10.55 -13.09
C PHE A 158 -2.53 -9.27 -12.41
N CYS A 159 -1.95 -8.10 -12.66
CA CYS A 159 -2.28 -6.81 -12.01
C CYS A 159 -3.63 -6.17 -12.42
N SER A 160 -4.72 -6.94 -12.48
CA SER A 160 -6.08 -6.44 -12.72
C SER A 160 -6.72 -5.85 -11.44
N ALA A 161 -7.81 -5.09 -11.61
CA ALA A 161 -8.54 -4.42 -10.52
C ALA A 161 -9.08 -5.35 -9.41
N VAL A 162 -9.13 -6.66 -9.62
CA VAL A 162 -9.60 -7.66 -8.64
C VAL A 162 -8.77 -7.67 -7.34
N PHE A 163 -7.55 -7.17 -7.38
CA PHE A 163 -6.66 -7.04 -6.23
C PHE A 163 -6.78 -5.71 -5.49
N ARG A 164 -7.60 -4.77 -5.99
CA ARG A 164 -7.94 -3.57 -5.24
C ARG A 164 -8.95 -3.99 -4.17
N THR A 165 -8.59 -3.77 -2.91
CA THR A 165 -9.53 -3.80 -1.81
C THR A 165 -10.54 -2.66 -2.06
N HIS A 166 -11.82 -3.01 -2.16
CA HIS A 166 -12.94 -2.09 -2.28
C HIS A 166 -13.62 -1.92 -0.92
#